data_AF-A0A849E7J4-F1
#
_entry.id   AF-A0A849E7J4-F1
#
_cell.length_a   1.000
_cell.length_b   1.000
_cell.length_c   1.000
_cell.angle_alpha   90.00
_cell.angle_beta   90.00
_cell.angle_gamma   90.00
#
_symmetry.space_group_name_H-M   'P 1'
#
loop_
_entity.id
_entity.type
_entity.pdbx_description
1 polymer ?
#
loop_
_entity_poly.entity_id
_entity_poly.type
_entity_poly.pdbx_seq_one_letter_code
_entity_poly.pdbx_strand_id
1 'polypeptide(L)'
;MLTYTVHSKPDALAPDQIDNGKGVVFVKDGFSWPAFFIPVFWMLWYRLWLPLVGYLGIVALTIAAGYLFSWPDNLAGAMGLLANLFFGLEGNNYRRRALAKRGFDEVADIVADNGEEASYRFFAARLSDQNG
;
A
#
# COMPACT_ATOMS: atom_id res chain seq x y z
N MET A 1 -9.62 10.05 -11.26
CA MET A 1 -8.17 10.11 -11.51
C MET A 1 -7.41 9.71 -10.27
N LEU A 2 -6.70 8.58 -10.33
CA LEU A 2 -5.89 8.03 -9.25
C LEU A 2 -4.43 8.04 -9.72
N THR A 3 -3.51 8.43 -8.84
CA THR A 3 -2.08 8.29 -9.12
C THR A 3 -1.66 6.86 -8.79
N TYR A 4 -0.91 6.23 -9.69
CA TYR A 4 -0.30 4.92 -9.49
C TYR A 4 1.20 5.07 -9.58
N THR A 5 1.89 4.57 -8.56
CA THR A 5 3.34 4.47 -8.55
C THR A 5 3.75 3.12 -9.13
N VAL A 6 4.65 3.14 -10.10
CA VAL A 6 5.17 1.96 -10.78
C VAL A 6 6.49 1.55 -10.14
N HIS A 7 6.54 0.33 -9.62
CA HIS A 7 7.75 -0.24 -9.05
C HIS A 7 8.24 -1.42 -9.88
N SER A 8 9.51 -1.46 -10.28
CA SER A 8 10.10 -2.59 -10.99
C SER A 8 11.35 -3.11 -10.29
N LYS A 9 11.68 -4.38 -10.54
CA LYS A 9 13.04 -4.86 -10.27
C LYS A 9 13.99 -4.38 -11.39
N PRO A 10 15.28 -4.18 -11.09
CA PRO A 10 16.27 -3.76 -12.09
C PRO A 10 16.29 -4.62 -13.36
N ASP A 11 16.21 -5.94 -13.21
CA ASP A 11 16.19 -6.90 -14.33
C ASP A 11 14.85 -6.95 -15.09
N ALA A 12 13.76 -6.46 -14.50
CA ALA A 12 12.42 -6.53 -15.08
C ALA A 12 12.18 -5.46 -16.19
N LEU A 13 13.11 -4.52 -16.34
CA LEU A 13 13.09 -3.49 -17.38
C LEU A 13 14.06 -3.78 -18.53
N ALA A 14 14.77 -4.92 -18.51
CA ALA A 14 15.65 -5.31 -19.60
C ALA A 14 14.83 -5.54 -20.89
N PRO A 15 15.31 -5.11 -22.08
CA PRO A 15 14.54 -5.11 -23.34
C PRO A 15 13.90 -6.46 -23.71
N ASP A 16 14.48 -7.57 -23.29
CA ASP A 16 14.01 -8.94 -23.50
C ASP A 16 12.95 -9.42 -22.49
N GLN A 17 12.82 -8.74 -21.34
CA GLN A 17 11.90 -9.10 -20.25
C GLN A 17 10.63 -8.23 -20.21
N ILE A 18 10.60 -7.09 -20.91
CA ILE A 18 9.47 -6.13 -20.92
C ILE A 18 8.16 -6.82 -21.35
N ASP A 19 8.23 -7.69 -22.35
CA ASP A 19 7.09 -8.38 -22.96
C ASP A 19 6.40 -9.36 -21.99
N ASN A 20 7.12 -9.79 -20.95
CA ASN A 20 6.58 -10.72 -19.96
C ASN A 20 5.83 -10.02 -18.82
N GLY A 21 6.00 -8.71 -18.60
CA GLY A 21 5.40 -7.97 -17.48
C GLY A 21 5.76 -8.50 -16.07
N LYS A 22 6.65 -9.51 -16.00
CA LYS A 22 7.02 -10.20 -14.76
C LYS A 22 8.00 -9.33 -13.99
N GLY A 23 7.53 -8.74 -12.90
CA GLY A 23 8.36 -7.93 -11.99
C GLY A 23 8.04 -6.44 -11.97
N VAL A 24 6.98 -6.00 -12.65
CA VAL A 24 6.41 -4.66 -12.51
C VAL A 24 5.18 -4.73 -11.60
N VAL A 25 5.18 -3.93 -10.54
CA VAL A 25 4.10 -3.84 -9.56
C VAL A 25 3.54 -2.43 -9.56
N PHE A 26 2.27 -2.31 -9.93
CA PHE A 26 1.52 -1.07 -9.85
C PHE A 26 0.92 -0.94 -8.45
N VAL A 27 1.32 0.09 -7.73
CA VAL A 27 0.76 0.42 -6.41
C VAL A 27 -0.06 1.68 -6.57
N LYS A 28 -1.36 1.57 -6.33
CA LYS A 28 -2.25 2.73 -6.27
C LYS A 28 -1.79 3.64 -5.13
N ASP A 29 -1.59 4.91 -5.43
CA ASP A 29 -1.37 5.93 -4.42
C ASP A 29 -2.70 6.27 -3.73
N GLY A 30 -2.74 6.25 -2.40
CA GLY A 30 -3.92 6.59 -1.60
C GLY A 30 -4.47 5.45 -0.72
N PHE A 31 -5.78 5.51 -0.44
CA PHE A 31 -6.44 4.72 0.61
C PHE A 31 -6.45 3.21 0.33
N SER A 32 -5.95 2.43 1.29
CA SER A 32 -5.99 0.96 1.28
C SER A 32 -7.26 0.48 1.99
N TRP A 33 -8.31 0.23 1.20
CA TRP A 33 -9.59 -0.32 1.69
C TRP A 33 -9.45 -1.59 2.54
N PRO A 34 -8.59 -2.56 2.19
CA PRO A 34 -8.41 -3.75 3.04
C PRO A 34 -7.72 -3.41 4.37
N ALA A 35 -6.78 -2.45 4.38
CA ALA A 35 -6.13 -2.01 5.60
C ALA A 35 -7.08 -1.23 6.53
N PHE A 36 -8.17 -0.67 5.99
CA PHE A 36 -9.22 -0.02 6.79
C PHE A 36 -10.18 -1.02 7.44
N PHE A 37 -10.72 -1.96 6.67
CA PHE A 37 -11.74 -2.90 7.18
C PHE A 37 -11.15 -4.06 7.98
N ILE A 38 -9.98 -4.57 7.58
CA ILE A 38 -9.34 -5.75 8.16
C ILE A 38 -7.82 -5.53 8.28
N PRO A 39 -7.39 -4.51 9.06
CA PRO A 39 -5.97 -4.12 9.20
C PRO A 39 -5.07 -5.29 9.60
N VAL A 40 -5.49 -6.09 10.59
CA VAL A 40 -4.71 -7.21 11.12
C VAL A 40 -4.44 -8.27 10.05
N PHE A 41 -5.49 -8.75 9.38
CA PHE A 41 -5.35 -9.75 8.32
C PHE A 41 -4.54 -9.22 7.14
N TRP A 42 -4.73 -7.97 6.77
CA TRP A 42 -3.96 -7.33 5.71
C TRP A 42 -2.48 -7.25 6.07
N MET A 43 -2.13 -6.77 7.26
CA MET A 43 -0.74 -6.69 7.72
C MET A 43 -0.08 -8.07 7.78
N LEU A 44 -0.80 -9.10 8.24
CA LEU A 44 -0.31 -10.48 8.24
C LEU A 44 -0.05 -10.99 6.83
N TRP A 45 -0.96 -10.73 5.88
CA TRP A 45 -0.85 -11.15 4.48
C TRP A 45 0.41 -10.58 3.81
N TYR A 46 0.68 -9.29 4.03
CA TYR A 46 1.87 -8.61 3.50
C TYR A 46 3.13 -8.81 4.37
N ARG A 47 3.05 -9.60 5.45
CA ARG A 47 4.11 -9.85 6.44
C ARG A 47 4.69 -8.56 7.05
N LEU A 48 3.82 -7.60 7.32
CA LEU A 48 4.14 -6.31 7.93
C LEU A 48 4.15 -6.43 9.47
N TRP A 49 5.17 -7.09 10.02
CA TRP A 49 5.25 -7.36 11.46
C TRP A 49 5.43 -6.10 12.33
N LEU A 50 6.26 -5.13 11.92
CA LEU A 50 6.46 -3.89 12.69
C LEU A 50 5.16 -3.08 12.80
N PRO A 51 4.45 -2.79 11.68
CA PRO A 51 3.17 -2.08 11.72
C PRO A 51 2.11 -2.85 12.52
N LEU A 52 2.10 -4.19 12.43
CA LEU A 52 1.20 -5.04 13.21
C LEU A 52 1.39 -4.86 14.71
N VAL A 53 2.65 -4.91 15.19
CA VAL A 53 2.95 -4.69 16.62
C VAL A 53 2.53 -3.29 17.06
N GLY A 54 2.79 -2.27 16.23
CA GLY A 54 2.34 -0.90 16.51
C GLY A 54 0.81 -0.78 16.60
N TYR A 55 0.07 -1.38 15.66
CA TYR A 55 -1.39 -1.41 15.66
C TYR A 55 -1.94 -2.08 16.93
N LEU A 56 -1.43 -3.27 17.26
CA LEU A 56 -1.85 -4.01 18.46
C LEU A 56 -1.54 -3.21 19.74
N GLY A 57 -0.40 -2.52 19.78
CA GLY A 57 -0.05 -1.62 20.89
C GLY A 57 -1.04 -0.47 21.06
N ILE A 58 -1.41 0.22 19.98
CA ILE A 58 -2.40 1.31 20.01
C ILE A 58 -3.77 0.79 20.47
N VAL A 59 -4.21 -0.35 19.95
CA VAL A 59 -5.48 -0.97 20.35
C VAL A 59 -5.46 -1.34 21.82
N ALA A 60 -4.39 -2.00 22.29
CA ALA A 60 -4.24 -2.39 23.70
C ALA A 60 -4.22 -1.17 24.63
N LEU A 61 -3.50 -0.10 24.26
CA LEU A 61 -3.46 1.15 25.02
C LEU A 61 -4.82 1.84 25.06
N THR A 62 -5.56 1.84 23.95
CA THR A 62 -6.89 2.44 23.87
C THR A 62 -7.88 1.67 24.75
N ILE A 63 -7.83 0.34 24.74
CA ILE A 63 -8.64 -0.51 25.61
C ILE A 63 -8.28 -0.28 27.08
N ALA A 64 -6.98 -0.28 27.42
CA ALA A 64 -6.51 -0.05 28.78
C ALA A 64 -6.91 1.34 29.30
N ALA A 65 -6.79 2.38 28.48
CA ALA A 65 -7.25 3.73 28.80
C ALA A 65 -8.78 3.77 29.00
N GLY A 66 -9.54 3.10 28.13
CA GLY A 66 -10.99 3.00 28.24
C GLY A 66 -11.42 2.41 29.59
N TYR A 67 -10.77 1.34 30.03
CA TYR A 67 -11.01 0.75 31.36
C TYR A 67 -10.56 1.66 32.51
N LEU A 68 -9.35 2.25 32.42
CA LEU A 68 -8.78 3.04 33.51
C LEU A 68 -9.53 4.35 33.75
N PHE A 69 -9.99 4.98 32.68
CA PHE A 69 -10.67 6.28 32.71
C PHE A 69 -12.19 6.19 32.56
N SER A 70 -12.75 4.97 32.51
CA SER A 70 -14.19 4.72 32.33
C SER A 70 -14.77 5.50 31.14
N TRP A 71 -14.10 5.40 29.99
CA TRP A 71 -14.56 6.08 28.80
C TRP A 71 -15.92 5.56 28.36
N PRO A 72 -16.80 6.45 27.86
CA PRO A 72 -18.06 6.01 27.28
C PRO A 72 -17.78 5.24 25.97
N ASP A 73 -18.62 4.24 25.68
CA ASP A 73 -18.42 3.28 24.57
C ASP A 73 -18.27 3.97 23.21
N ASN A 74 -18.93 5.11 23.02
CA ASN A 74 -18.84 5.92 21.80
C ASN A 74 -17.42 6.48 21.58
N LEU A 75 -16.71 6.86 22.65
CA LEU A 75 -15.34 7.38 22.56
C LEU A 75 -14.35 6.25 22.22
N ALA A 76 -14.50 5.09 22.86
CA ALA A 76 -13.67 3.92 22.54
C ALA A 76 -13.86 3.46 21.09
N GLY A 77 -15.11 3.42 20.61
CA GLY A 77 -15.45 3.10 19.22
C GLY A 77 -14.88 4.12 18.22
N ALA A 78 -14.99 5.42 18.52
CA ALA A 78 -14.41 6.47 17.69
C ALA A 78 -12.88 6.37 17.59
N MET A 79 -12.20 6.07 18.69
CA MET A 79 -10.74 5.87 18.70
C MET A 79 -10.32 4.64 17.88
N GLY A 80 -11.07 3.54 17.96
CA GLY A 80 -10.83 2.37 17.11
C GLY A 80 -11.02 2.67 15.61
N LEU A 81 -12.05 3.44 15.26
CA LEU A 81 -12.27 3.89 13.89
C LEU A 81 -11.14 4.81 13.38
N LEU A 82 -10.67 5.73 14.22
CA LEU A 82 -9.54 6.60 13.89
C LEU A 82 -8.25 5.80 13.66
N ALA A 83 -8.00 4.78 14.49
CA ALA A 83 -6.87 3.88 14.29
C ALA A 83 -6.98 3.14 12.95
N ASN A 84 -8.14 2.57 12.64
CA ASN A 84 -8.37 1.90 11.34
C ASN A 84 -8.22 2.87 10.16
N LEU A 85 -8.70 4.11 10.30
CA LEU A 85 -8.56 5.16 9.29
C LEU A 85 -7.09 5.52 9.05
N PHE A 86 -6.32 5.71 10.11
CA PHE A 86 -4.88 5.97 10.04
C PHE A 86 -4.15 4.86 9.28
N PHE A 87 -4.44 3.59 9.57
CA PHE A 87 -3.84 2.47 8.87
C PHE A 87 -4.37 2.24 7.45
N GLY A 88 -5.62 2.64 7.16
CA GLY A 88 -6.15 2.70 5.81
C GLY A 88 -5.40 3.71 4.94
N LEU A 89 -5.04 4.86 5.50
CA LEU A 89 -4.23 5.90 4.83
C LEU A 89 -2.77 5.49 4.69
N GLU A 90 -2.16 4.99 5.76
CA GLU A 90 -0.73 4.67 5.81
C GLU A 90 -0.40 3.29 5.22
N GLY A 91 -1.41 2.44 5.00
CA GLY A 91 -1.25 1.06 4.53
C GLY A 91 -0.47 0.98 3.21
N ASN A 92 -0.77 1.83 2.24
CA ASN A 92 -0.04 1.82 0.96
C ASN A 92 1.42 2.31 1.11
N ASN A 93 1.73 3.18 2.07
CA ASN A 93 3.11 3.56 2.36
C ASN A 93 3.92 2.40 2.93
N TYR A 94 3.32 1.55 3.78
CA TYR A 94 3.97 0.33 4.24
C TYR A 94 4.21 -0.67 3.11
N ARG A 95 3.28 -0.78 2.16
CA ARG A 95 3.44 -1.61 0.96
C ARG A 95 4.59 -1.10 0.08
N ARG A 96 4.69 0.21 -0.15
CA ARG A 96 5.82 0.84 -0.86
C ARG A 96 7.16 0.55 -0.18
N ARG A 97 7.25 0.74 1.14
CA ARG A 97 8.46 0.42 1.92
C ARG A 97 8.82 -1.07 1.89
N ALA A 98 7.83 -1.96 1.87
CA ALA A 98 8.06 -3.40 1.74
C ALA A 98 8.57 -3.78 0.35
N LEU A 99 8.10 -3.10 -0.71
CA LEU A 99 8.61 -3.26 -2.08
C LEU A 99 10.04 -2.75 -2.20
N ALA A 100 10.35 -1.58 -1.64
CA ALA A 100 11.72 -1.06 -1.59
C ALA A 100 12.69 -2.04 -0.90
N LYS A 101 12.29 -2.62 0.24
CA LYS A 101 13.08 -3.66 0.93
C LYS A 101 13.25 -4.96 0.14
N ARG A 102 12.41 -5.21 -0.86
CA ARG A 102 12.48 -6.37 -1.76
C ARG A 102 13.26 -6.07 -3.04
N GLY A 103 13.92 -4.91 -3.13
CA GLY A 103 14.74 -4.49 -4.26
C GLY A 103 13.91 -4.02 -5.46
N PHE A 104 12.71 -3.48 -5.22
CA PHE A 104 11.94 -2.80 -6.25
C PHE A 104 12.20 -1.30 -6.18
N ASP A 105 12.58 -0.72 -7.31
CA ASP A 105 12.80 0.70 -7.47
C ASP A 105 11.55 1.36 -8.06
N GLU A 106 11.28 2.58 -7.63
CA GLU A 106 10.21 3.42 -8.16
C GLU A 106 10.67 4.06 -9.48
N VAL A 107 9.91 3.81 -10.55
CA VAL A 107 10.36 4.11 -11.92
C VAL A 107 9.51 5.18 -12.60
N ALA A 108 8.23 5.26 -12.25
CA ALA A 108 7.30 6.21 -12.87
C ALA A 108 6.04 6.40 -12.00
N ASP A 109 5.40 7.57 -12.15
CA ASP A 109 4.05 7.83 -11.68
C ASP A 109 3.11 7.96 -12.88
N ILE A 110 1.99 7.23 -12.84
CA ILE A 110 0.98 7.23 -13.90
C ILE A 110 -0.37 7.58 -13.30
N VAL A 111 -1.03 8.57 -13.88
CA VAL A 111 -2.44 8.86 -13.59
C VAL A 111 -3.31 7.97 -14.47
N ALA A 112 -4.15 7.15 -13.84
CA ALA A 112 -5.10 6.26 -14.51
C ALA A 112 -6.36 6.08 -13.66
N ASP A 113 -7.46 5.60 -14.25
CA ASP A 113 -8.67 5.34 -13.49
C ASP A 113 -8.68 3.94 -12.84
N ASN A 114 -7.90 2.99 -13.37
CA ASN A 114 -7.69 1.67 -12.79
C ASN A 114 -6.26 1.13 -13.03
N GLY A 115 -5.90 0.05 -12.35
CA GLY A 115 -4.54 -0.53 -12.44
C GLY A 115 -4.23 -1.16 -13.81
N GLU A 116 -5.26 -1.59 -14.54
CA GLU A 116 -5.11 -2.15 -15.89
C GLU A 116 -4.77 -1.06 -16.90
N GLU A 117 -5.46 0.08 -16.82
CA GLU A 117 -5.17 1.27 -17.61
C GLU A 117 -3.80 1.86 -17.27
N ALA A 118 -3.41 1.86 -15.98
CA ALA A 118 -2.06 2.25 -15.56
C ALA A 118 -1.00 1.36 -16.24
N SER A 119 -1.24 0.05 -16.30
CA SER A 119 -0.32 -0.89 -16.95
C SER A 119 -0.22 -0.64 -18.46
N TYR A 120 -1.36 -0.46 -19.14
CA TYR A 120 -1.41 -0.20 -20.57
C TYR A 120 -0.66 1.09 -20.93
N ARG A 121 -0.90 2.18 -20.18
CA ARG A 121 -0.22 3.47 -20.40
C ARG A 121 1.29 3.37 -20.18
N PHE A 122 1.73 2.60 -19.17
CA PHE A 122 3.16 2.38 -18.91
C PHE A 122 3.85 1.67 -20.08
N PHE A 123 3.29 0.52 -20.51
CA PHE A 123 3.89 -0.27 -21.58
C PHE A 123 3.83 0.44 -22.93
N ALA A 124 2.73 1.15 -23.23
CA ALA A 124 2.59 1.93 -24.45
C ALA A 124 3.66 3.04 -24.55
N ALA A 125 3.88 3.80 -23.46
CA ALA A 125 4.91 4.85 -23.42
C ALA A 125 6.33 4.29 -23.57
N ARG A 126 6.60 3.11 -23.02
CA ARG A 126 7.92 2.46 -23.12
C ARG A 126 8.22 1.96 -24.53
N LEU A 127 7.22 1.41 -25.22
CA LEU A 127 7.36 0.90 -26.60
C LEU A 127 7.57 2.04 -27.61
N SER A 128 6.98 3.21 -27.39
CA SER A 128 7.25 4.38 -28.25
C SER A 128 8.68 4.89 -28.11
N ASP A 129 9.25 4.83 -26.90
CA ASP A 129 10.61 5.32 -26.60
C ASP A 129 11.71 4.42 -27.19
N GLN A 130 11.41 3.14 -27.46
CA GLN A 130 12.34 2.20 -28.11
C GLN A 130 12.32 2.27 -29.65
N ASN A 131 11.25 2.82 -30.24
CA ASN A 131 11.06 2.90 -31.69
C ASN A 131 11.43 4.27 -32.28
N GLY A 132 11.89 5.22 -31.44
CA GLY A 132 12.38 6.55 -31.85
C GLY A 132 13.89 6.64 -31.74
#